data_AF-A0A1Z7Z5N4-F1
#
_entry.id   AF-A0A1Z7Z5N4-F1
#
_cell.length_a   1.000
_cell.length_b   1.000
_cell.length_c   1.000
_cell.angle_alpha   90.00
_cell.angle_beta   90.00
_cell.angle_gamma   90.00
#
_symmetry.space_group_name_H-M   'P 1'
#
loop_
_entity.id
_entity.type
_entity.pdbx_description
1 polymer ?
#
loop_
_entity_poly.entity_id
_entity_poly.type
_entity_poly.pdbx_seq_one_letter_code
_entity_poly.pdbx_strand_id
1 'polypeptide(L)' 'MWIHTDAAFGLFAGLLDDYKSKLNGIECSDSITVDCHKWLNTPYDGAVAYVKEKKYQVAVFKNIAPYLNEPGVETPW' A
#
# COMPACT_ATOMS: atom_id res chain seq x y z
N MET A 1 12.46 10.80 9.45
CA MET A 1 12.03 11.24 8.11
C MET A 1 11.15 10.14 7.55
N TRP A 2 10.08 10.47 6.82
CA TRP A 2 9.22 9.48 6.16
C TRP A 2 9.82 9.06 4.82
N ILE A 3 9.94 7.76 4.59
CA ILE A 3 10.41 7.20 3.31
C ILE A 3 9.25 6.56 2.56
N HIS A 4 8.86 7.19 1.46
CA HIS A 4 7.90 6.64 0.52
C HIS A 4 8.62 6.04 -0.69
N THR A 5 8.35 4.77 -1.00
CA THR A 5 8.81 4.15 -2.25
C THR A 5 7.68 4.15 -3.27
N ASP A 6 7.86 4.90 -4.35
CA ASP A 6 7.04 4.72 -5.55
C ASP A 6 7.52 3.46 -6.28
N ALA A 7 6.76 2.38 -6.14
CA ALA A 7 6.99 1.11 -6.80
C ALA A 7 5.88 0.80 -7.83
N ALA A 8 5.31 1.85 -8.45
CA ALA A 8 4.17 1.76 -9.36
C ALA A 8 4.28 0.62 -10.39
N PHE A 9 5.46 0.43 -10.98
CA PHE A 9 5.80 -0.76 -11.76
C PHE A 9 6.58 -1.78 -10.93
N GLY A 10 7.63 -1.32 -10.24
CA GLY A 10 8.73 -2.17 -9.78
C GLY A 10 8.41 -3.18 -8.69
N LEU A 11 7.30 -3.03 -7.94
CA LEU A 11 7.03 -3.90 -6.78
C LEU A 11 6.95 -5.39 -7.16
N PHE A 12 6.42 -5.69 -8.35
CA PHE A 12 6.24 -7.06 -8.83
C PHE A 12 7.56 -7.77 -9.19
N ALA A 13 8.68 -7.03 -9.32
CA ALA A 13 10.00 -7.64 -9.46
C ALA A 13 10.35 -8.54 -8.26
N GLY A 14 9.77 -8.29 -7.09
CA GLY A 14 9.94 -9.10 -5.89
C GLY A 14 9.34 -10.51 -5.97
N LEU A 15 8.47 -10.76 -6.96
CA LEU A 15 7.85 -12.07 -7.20
C LEU A 15 8.76 -13.02 -7.99
N LEU A 16 9.83 -12.51 -8.61
CA LEU A 16 10.76 -13.28 -9.42
C LEU A 16 12.12 -13.36 -8.71
N ASP A 17 12.63 -14.56 -8.44
CA ASP A 17 13.87 -14.75 -7.67
C ASP A 17 15.08 -14.01 -8.28
N ASP A 18 15.21 -14.00 -9.61
CA ASP A 18 16.28 -13.31 -10.33
C ASP A 18 16.25 -11.78 -10.17
N TYR A 19 15.08 -11.21 -9.86
CA TYR A 19 14.86 -9.76 -9.79
C TYR A 19 14.59 -9.25 -8.39
N LYS A 20 14.34 -10.12 -7.41
CA LYS A 20 14.00 -9.75 -6.04
C LYS A 20 15.03 -8.82 -5.39
N SER A 21 16.32 -9.02 -5.70
CA SER A 21 17.42 -8.17 -5.21
C SER A 21 17.31 -6.70 -5.65
N LYS A 22 16.54 -6.39 -6.71
CA LYS A 22 16.27 -5.01 -7.14
C LYS A 22 15.42 -4.22 -6.14
N LEU A 23 14.77 -4.91 -5.20
CA LEU A 23 13.97 -4.31 -4.13
C LEU A 23 14.69 -4.24 -2.79
N ASN A 24 15.99 -4.54 -2.72
CA ASN A 24 16.75 -4.44 -1.47
C ASN A 24 16.60 -3.03 -0.86
N GLY A 25 16.21 -2.96 0.41
CA GLY A 25 15.96 -1.71 1.13
C GLY A 25 14.50 -1.25 1.10
N ILE A 26 13.61 -1.88 0.33
CA ILE A 26 12.17 -1.56 0.32
C ILE A 26 11.52 -1.81 1.69
N GLU A 27 12.09 -2.72 2.48
CA GLU A 27 11.69 -2.99 3.86
C GLU A 27 11.91 -1.80 4.79
N CYS A 28 12.79 -0.86 4.42
CA CYS A 28 13.03 0.37 5.17
C CYS A 28 11.94 1.41 4.94
N SER A 29 11.10 1.27 3.91
CA SER A 29 10.06 2.26 3.56
C SER A 29 8.94 2.30 4.59
N ASP A 30 8.45 3.50 4.88
CA ASP A 30 7.26 3.72 5.72
C ASP A 30 5.96 3.51 4.92
N SER A 31 6.04 3.71 3.61
CA SER A 31 4.95 3.42 2.67
C SER A 31 5.44 3.07 1.28
N ILE A 32 4.61 2.32 0.55
CA ILE A 32 4.88 1.86 -0.81
C ILE A 32 3.60 2.04 -1.63
N THR A 33 3.71 2.52 -2.86
CA THR A 33 2.59 2.49 -3.84
C THR A 33 2.92 1.54 -4.98
N VAL A 34 1.91 0.84 -5.49
CA VAL A 34 1.98 0.03 -6.71
C VAL A 34 0.74 0.25 -7.56
N ASP A 35 0.89 0.33 -8.89
CA ASP A 35 -0.24 0.47 -9.80
C ASP A 35 -0.49 -0.86 -10.51
N CYS A 36 -1.59 -1.51 -10.13
CA CYS A 36 -2.02 -2.77 -10.74
C CYS A 36 -2.38 -2.59 -12.22
N HIS A 37 -2.85 -1.40 -12.64
CA HIS A 37 -3.18 -1.13 -14.04
C HIS A 37 -1.94 -1.02 -14.95
N LYS A 38 -0.74 -1.13 -14.37
CA LYS A 38 0.52 -1.19 -15.09
C LYS A 38 0.88 -2.65 -15.39
N TRP A 39 1.77 -3.26 -14.62
CA TRP A 39 2.27 -4.60 -14.93
C TRP A 39 1.29 -5.75 -14.67
N LEU A 40 0.23 -5.55 -13.89
CA LEU A 40 -0.80 -6.58 -13.71
C LEU A 40 -1.96 -6.48 -14.71
N ASN A 41 -1.92 -5.51 -15.65
CA ASN A 41 -2.95 -5.32 -16.67
C ASN A 41 -4.38 -5.23 -16.11
N THR A 42 -4.57 -4.74 -14.88
CA THR A 42 -5.92 -4.42 -14.41
C THR A 42 -6.49 -3.24 -15.23
N PRO A 43 -7.81 -3.14 -15.43
CA PRO A 43 -8.40 -1.94 -16.03
C PRO A 43 -8.00 -0.67 -15.27
N TYR A 44 -7.91 0.46 -15.99
CA TYR A 44 -7.70 1.77 -15.37
C TYR A 44 -8.97 2.21 -14.61
N ASP A 45 -8.92 2.75 -13.39
CA ASP A 45 -7.75 2.88 -12.50
C ASP A 45 -7.65 1.71 -11.49
N GLY A 46 -6.43 1.31 -11.13
CA GLY A 46 -6.19 0.25 -10.15
C GLY A 46 -4.81 0.39 -9.53
N ALA A 47 -4.76 0.75 -8.24
CA ALA A 47 -3.54 0.93 -7.47
C ALA A 47 -3.73 0.50 -6.02
N VAL A 48 -2.62 0.20 -5.34
CA VAL A 48 -2.59 -0.16 -3.92
C VAL A 48 -1.53 0.69 -3.22
N ALA A 49 -1.90 1.29 -2.10
CA ALA A 49 -0.99 2.00 -1.21
C ALA A 49 -0.83 1.22 0.10
N TYR A 50 0.38 0.78 0.39
CA TYR A 50 0.76 0.16 1.65
C TYR A 50 1.37 1.20 2.58
N VAL A 51 0.96 1.19 3.85
CA VAL A 51 1.59 1.95 4.93
C VAL A 51 1.97 0.98 6.04
N LYS A 52 3.24 1.02 6.45
CA LYS A 52 3.81 0.09 7.42
C LYS A 52 3.08 0.14 8.77
N GLU A 53 2.75 1.33 9.23
CA GLU A 53 2.01 1.53 10.48
C GLU A 53 0.59 2.05 10.24
N LYS A 54 -0.41 1.19 10.49
CA LYS A 54 -1.85 1.51 10.35
C LYS A 54 -2.28 2.79 11.08
N LYS A 55 -1.65 3.09 12.22
CA LYS A 55 -1.99 4.25 13.06
C LYS A 55 -1.92 5.58 12.29
N TYR A 56 -0.99 5.72 11.34
CA TYR A 56 -0.86 6.96 10.55
C TYR A 56 -2.02 7.12 9.56
N GLN A 57 -2.43 6.04 8.91
CA GLN A 57 -3.60 6.04 8.01
C GLN A 57 -4.88 6.42 8.79
N VAL A 58 -5.10 5.82 9.96
CA VAL A 58 -6.27 6.14 10.79
C VAL A 58 -6.22 7.59 11.31
N ALA A 59 -5.07 8.05 11.81
CA ALA A 59 -4.94 9.40 12.35
C ALA A 59 -5.20 10.49 11.31
N VAL A 60 -4.84 10.25 10.04
CA VAL A 60 -5.03 11.22 8.94
C VAL A 60 -6.42 11.14 8.32
N PHE A 61 -6.93 9.93 8.08
CA PHE A 61 -8.14 9.73 7.26
C PHE A 61 -9.41 9.36 8.03
N LYS A 62 -9.33 9.09 9.35
CA LYS A 62 -10.54 8.84 10.16
C LYS A 62 -11.45 10.07 10.11
N ASN A 63 -12.68 9.84 9.70
CA ASN A 63 -13.76 10.82 9.79
C ASN A 63 -14.77 10.39 10.85
N ILE A 64 -15.41 11.37 11.50
CA ILE A 64 -16.42 11.14 12.53
C ILE A 64 -17.79 11.41 11.91
N ALA A 65 -18.56 10.34 11.68
CA ALA A 65 -19.96 10.43 11.27
C ALA A 65 -20.76 9.25 11.86
N PRO A 66 -22.05 9.42 12.19
CA PRO A 66 -22.85 8.40 12.86
C PRO A 66 -23.02 7.08 12.09
N TYR A 67 -22.80 7.11 10.77
CA TYR A 67 -22.95 5.97 9.87
C TYR A 67 -21.60 5.34 9.46
N LEU A 68 -20.48 5.85 9.98
CA LEU A 68 -19.15 5.30 9.72
C LEU A 68 -18.71 4.42 10.89
N ASN A 69 -18.27 3.21 10.58
CA ASN A 69 -17.67 2.31 11.56
C ASN A 69 -16.25 2.74 11.92
N GLU A 70 -15.80 2.35 13.11
CA GLU A 70 -14.42 2.57 13.51
C GLU A 70 -13.45 1.78 12.62
N PRO A 71 -12.45 2.44 12.01
CA PRO A 71 -11.49 1.76 11.13
C PRO A 71 -10.76 0.63 11.86
N GLY A 72 -10.93 -0.60 11.40
CA GLY A 72 -10.25 -1.77 11.96
C GLY A 72 -10.98 -2.50 13.07
N VAL A 73 -12.19 -2.10 13.42
CA VAL A 73 -13.10 -2.92 14.22
C VAL A 73 -13.85 -3.83 13.25
N GLU A 74 -13.68 -5.14 13.42
CA GLU A 74 -14.38 -6.14 12.60
C GLU A 74 -15.87 -6.11 12.95
N THR A 75 -16.72 -5.90 11.96
CA THR A 75 -18.17 -5.99 12.17
C THR A 75 -18.61 -7.45 12.07
N PRO A 76 -19.52 -7.92 12.93
CA PRO A 76 -19.93 -9.32 12.99
C PRO A 76 -20.89 -9.76 11.86
N TRP A 77 -21.00 -9.00 10.77
CA TRP A 77 -21.86 -9.28 9.61
C TRP A 77 -21.11 -9.10 8.29
#